data_AF-A0AAV4I7C2-F1
#
_entry.id   AF-A0AAV4I7C2-F1
#
_cell.length_a   1.000
_cell.length_b   1.000
_cell.length_c   1.000
_cell.angle_alpha   90.00
_cell.angle_beta   90.00
_cell.angle_gamma   90.00
#
_symmetry.space_group_name_H-M   'P 1'
#
loop_
_entity.id
_entity.type
_entity.pdbx_description
1 polymer ?
#
loop_
_entity_poly.entity_id
_entity_poly.type
_entity_poly.pdbx_seq_one_letter_code
_entity_poly.pdbx_strand_id
1 'polypeptide(L)'
;MASSIQEIELSEKRLHEILDIANDWALCNGIIIKDSSGSANAVCAPYSLFPSLVPASILEQAKSSMTEFSRLMHKVANDHSFLQDCLKNVIEVDPFINSLWNIYLKVREAGIKQPLMLGVFRNDFMMNFKDNTGKSDGIVRPEQLELKQIEFNSIAASFGGLSQQICKLHRSAVCVL
;
A
#
# COMPACT_ATOMS: atom_id res chain seq x y z
N MET A 1 -7.35 -0.71 26.95
CA MET A 1 -6.96 -0.13 25.65
C MET A 1 -8.01 -0.59 24.67
N ALA A 2 -8.84 0.33 24.17
CA ALA A 2 -10.00 -0.03 23.35
C ALA A 2 -9.55 -0.89 22.16
N SER A 3 -10.10 -2.11 22.08
CA SER A 3 -9.86 -3.05 20.99
C SER A 3 -10.71 -2.75 19.75
N SER A 4 -11.60 -1.76 19.84
CA SER A 4 -12.46 -1.29 18.76
C SER A 4 -12.78 0.20 18.94
N ILE A 5 -12.77 0.97 17.85
CA ILE A 5 -13.28 2.36 17.84
C ILE A 5 -14.77 2.40 18.21
N GLN A 6 -15.50 1.30 18.03
CA GLN A 6 -16.92 1.18 18.40
C GLN A 6 -17.18 1.27 19.91
N GLU A 7 -16.16 1.08 20.75
CA GLU A 7 -16.28 1.25 22.20
C GLU A 7 -16.17 2.72 22.63
N ILE A 8 -15.87 3.63 21.68
CA ILE A 8 -15.70 5.05 21.94
C ILE A 8 -16.96 5.80 21.49
N GLU A 9 -17.79 6.18 22.46
CA GLU A 9 -18.91 7.09 22.20
C GLU A 9 -18.40 8.53 22.06
N LEU A 10 -18.30 9.01 20.83
CA LEU A 10 -17.98 10.41 20.52
C LEU A 10 -19.25 11.15 20.12
N SER A 11 -19.51 12.29 20.78
CA SER A 11 -20.52 13.22 20.27
C SER A 11 -20.10 13.76 18.91
N GLU A 12 -21.06 14.10 18.05
CA GLU A 12 -20.78 14.72 16.75
C GLU A 12 -19.94 15.99 16.90
N LYS A 13 -20.21 16.80 17.93
CA LYS A 13 -19.42 17.99 18.23
C LYS A 13 -17.95 17.64 18.45
N ARG A 14 -17.67 16.63 19.28
CA ARG A 14 -16.29 16.21 19.56
C ARG A 14 -15.61 15.65 18.32
N LEU A 15 -16.35 14.91 17.48
CA LEU A 15 -15.81 14.38 16.23
C LEU A 15 -15.36 15.50 15.26
N HIS A 16 -16.16 16.56 15.13
CA HIS A 16 -15.79 17.72 14.31
C HIS A 16 -14.56 18.46 14.88
N GLU A 17 -14.50 18.66 16.20
CA GLU A 17 -13.32 19.26 16.84
C GLU A 17 -12.03 18.48 16.56
N ILE A 18 -12.07 17.14 16.64
CA ILE A 18 -10.92 16.28 16.34
C ILE A 18 -10.57 16.34 14.85
N LEU A 19 -11.57 16.36 13.97
CA LEU A 19 -11.38 16.46 12.52
C LEU A 19 -10.72 17.78 12.12
N ASP A 20 -11.13 18.91 12.72
CA ASP A 20 -10.54 20.21 12.46
C ASP A 20 -9.06 20.23 12.85
N ILE A 21 -8.75 19.74 14.05
CA ILE A 21 -7.36 19.61 14.53
C ILE A 21 -6.54 18.70 13.62
N ALA A 22 -7.11 17.56 13.18
CA ALA A 22 -6.42 16.62 12.30
C ALA A 22 -6.16 17.23 10.91
N ASN A 23 -7.09 18.02 10.37
CA ASN A 23 -6.93 18.73 9.11
C ASN A 23 -5.83 19.80 9.19
N ASP A 24 -5.84 20.61 10.25
CA ASP A 24 -4.78 21.59 10.48
C ASP A 24 -3.42 20.91 10.61
N TRP A 25 -3.36 19.80 11.36
CA TRP A 25 -2.13 19.01 11.47
C TRP A 25 -1.67 18.46 10.12
N ALA A 26 -2.60 17.90 9.32
CA ALA A 26 -2.32 17.36 8.00
C ALA A 26 -1.71 18.40 7.07
N LEU A 27 -2.30 19.60 7.01
CA LEU A 27 -1.80 20.73 6.20
C LEU A 27 -0.42 21.19 6.69
N CYS A 28 -0.24 21.39 8.00
CA CYS A 28 1.02 21.87 8.57
C CYS A 28 2.17 20.86 8.44
N ASN A 29 1.88 19.57 8.29
CA ASN A 29 2.88 18.50 8.21
C ASN A 29 3.01 17.86 6.83
N GLY A 30 2.41 18.48 5.80
CA GLY A 30 2.62 18.10 4.40
C GLY A 30 1.85 16.85 3.96
N ILE A 31 0.76 16.50 4.63
CA ILE A 31 -0.23 15.53 4.13
C ILE A 31 -1.13 16.25 3.13
N ILE A 32 -0.56 16.61 1.98
CA ILE A 32 -1.21 17.47 0.99
C ILE A 32 -1.11 16.88 -0.42
N ILE A 33 -2.13 17.15 -1.23
CA ILE A 33 -2.15 16.89 -2.66
C ILE A 33 -2.59 18.15 -3.40
N LYS A 34 -2.25 18.23 -4.69
CA LYS A 34 -2.72 19.30 -5.55
C LYS A 34 -4.23 19.20 -5.73
N ASP A 35 -4.93 20.33 -5.65
CA ASP A 35 -6.35 20.42 -5.96
C ASP A 35 -6.64 20.05 -7.41
N SER A 36 -7.70 19.27 -7.63
CA SER A 36 -8.16 18.82 -8.95
C SER A 36 -8.81 19.93 -9.76
N SER A 37 -9.16 21.07 -9.13
CA SER A 37 -9.73 22.25 -9.80
C SER A 37 -8.79 22.95 -10.79
N GLY A 38 -7.52 22.54 -10.87
CA GLY A 38 -6.51 23.18 -11.71
C GLY A 38 -5.93 24.47 -11.12
N SER A 39 -6.39 24.88 -9.93
CA SER A 39 -5.80 25.96 -9.16
C SER A 39 -4.38 25.60 -8.65
N ALA A 40 -3.65 26.61 -8.17
CA ALA A 40 -2.37 26.41 -7.49
C ALA A 40 -2.54 25.96 -6.02
N ASN A 41 -3.76 25.60 -5.61
CA ASN A 41 -4.06 25.27 -4.24
C ASN A 41 -3.66 23.84 -3.90
N ALA A 42 -3.31 23.64 -2.63
CA ALA A 42 -3.10 22.34 -2.02
C ALA A 42 -4.25 22.05 -1.05
N VAL A 43 -4.69 20.80 -1.03
CA VAL A 43 -5.71 20.29 -0.11
C VAL A 43 -5.16 19.10 0.67
N CYS A 44 -5.77 18.75 1.80
CA CYS A 44 -5.39 17.55 2.53
C CYS A 44 -5.46 16.31 1.61
N ALA A 45 -4.44 15.46 1.64
CA ALA A 45 -4.57 14.13 1.06
C ALA A 45 -5.64 13.36 1.85
N PRO A 46 -6.53 12.57 1.23
CA PRO A 46 -7.53 11.79 1.98
C PRO A 46 -6.87 10.85 3.00
N TYR A 47 -7.39 10.83 4.24
CA TYR A 47 -6.90 9.99 5.32
C TYR A 47 -8.04 9.47 6.20
N SER A 48 -7.83 8.36 6.89
CA SER A 48 -8.73 7.90 7.96
C SER A 48 -8.44 8.69 9.23
N LEU A 49 -9.46 9.14 9.97
CA LEU A 49 -9.23 9.92 11.19
C LEU A 49 -8.48 9.11 12.27
N PHE A 50 -8.80 7.82 12.36
CA PHE A 50 -8.19 6.86 13.29
C PHE A 50 -7.45 5.75 12.51
N PRO A 51 -6.46 5.10 13.14
CA PRO A 51 -5.76 3.99 12.52
C PRO A 51 -6.66 2.76 12.40
N SER A 52 -6.57 2.07 11.26
CA SER A 52 -7.21 0.77 11.09
C SER A 52 -6.56 -0.28 11.99
N LEU A 53 -7.39 -1.15 12.57
CA LEU A 53 -6.92 -2.24 13.41
C LEU A 53 -6.38 -3.39 12.55
N VAL A 54 -5.15 -3.81 12.84
CA VAL A 54 -4.50 -4.94 12.18
C VAL A 54 -3.88 -5.83 13.27
N PRO A 55 -4.19 -7.15 13.30
CA PRO A 55 -3.54 -8.04 14.25
C PRO A 55 -2.02 -8.04 14.09
N ALA A 56 -1.31 -7.98 15.22
CA ALA A 56 0.15 -7.89 15.22
C ALA A 56 0.81 -9.08 14.48
N SER A 57 0.28 -10.30 14.65
CA SER A 57 0.77 -11.49 13.95
C SER A 57 0.69 -11.37 12.42
N ILE A 58 -0.42 -10.80 11.91
CA ILE A 58 -0.64 -10.59 10.48
C ILE A 58 0.29 -9.49 9.95
N LEU A 59 0.46 -8.40 10.70
CA LEU A 59 1.39 -7.33 10.32
C LEU A 59 2.84 -7.83 10.24
N GLU A 60 3.29 -8.62 11.22
CA GLU A 60 4.63 -9.19 11.22
C GLU A 60 4.82 -10.24 10.12
N GLN A 61 3.79 -11.02 9.78
CA GLN A 61 3.80 -11.90 8.61
C GLN A 61 4.01 -11.10 7.31
N ALA A 62 3.28 -10.00 7.12
CA ALA A 62 3.43 -9.14 5.94
C ALA A 62 4.85 -8.57 5.84
N LYS A 63 5.37 -8.00 6.93
CA LYS A 63 6.73 -7.42 6.98
C LYS A 63 7.81 -8.44 6.69
N SER A 64 7.75 -9.61 7.33
CA SER A 64 8.77 -10.67 7.17
C SER A 64 8.81 -11.24 5.75
N SER A 65 7.67 -11.24 5.03
CA SER A 65 7.61 -11.71 3.65
C SER A 65 8.30 -10.79 2.62
N MET A 66 8.48 -9.51 2.94
CA MET A 66 8.89 -8.49 1.96
C MET A 66 10.27 -8.80 1.33
N THR A 67 11.22 -9.29 2.12
CA THR A 67 12.57 -9.66 1.64
C THR A 67 12.51 -10.78 0.61
N GLU A 68 11.70 -11.81 0.87
CA GLU A 68 11.59 -12.97 -0.02
C GLU A 68 10.84 -12.62 -1.32
N PHE A 69 9.77 -11.82 -1.24
CA PHE A 69 9.11 -11.31 -2.44
C PHE A 69 10.03 -10.41 -3.28
N SER A 70 10.80 -9.53 -2.63
CA SER A 70 11.77 -8.67 -3.34
C SER A 70 12.83 -9.50 -4.07
N ARG A 71 13.33 -10.56 -3.42
CA ARG A 71 14.29 -11.49 -4.02
C ARG A 71 13.67 -12.29 -5.17
N LEU A 72 12.44 -12.77 -4.99
CA LEU A 72 11.69 -13.49 -6.02
C LEU A 72 11.54 -12.60 -7.26
N MET A 73 11.02 -11.39 -7.09
CA MET A 73 10.77 -10.47 -8.20
C MET A 73 12.06 -10.01 -8.86
N HIS A 74 13.14 -9.83 -8.10
CA HIS A 74 14.47 -9.58 -8.67
C HIS A 74 14.95 -10.74 -9.56
N LYS A 75 14.77 -12.00 -9.14
CA LYS A 75 15.12 -13.17 -9.96
C LYS A 75 14.25 -13.27 -11.21
N VAL A 76 12.93 -13.09 -11.07
CA VAL A 76 11.98 -13.06 -12.19
C VAL A 76 12.40 -12.01 -13.22
N ALA A 77 12.75 -10.80 -12.80
CA ALA A 77 13.16 -9.72 -13.69
C ALA A 77 14.46 -10.03 -14.48
N ASN A 78 15.30 -10.93 -13.97
CA ASN A 78 16.57 -11.30 -14.61
C ASN A 78 16.48 -12.60 -15.43
N ASP A 79 15.37 -13.34 -15.33
CA ASP A 79 15.15 -14.58 -16.08
C ASP A 79 14.45 -14.29 -17.42
N HIS A 80 15.24 -14.20 -18.48
CA HIS A 80 14.75 -13.91 -19.82
C HIS A 80 13.78 -14.96 -20.34
N SER A 81 14.13 -16.24 -20.19
CA SER A 81 13.33 -17.34 -20.71
C SER A 81 11.99 -17.38 -20.00
N PHE A 82 11.99 -17.21 -18.68
CA PHE A 82 10.76 -17.13 -17.89
C PHE A 82 9.88 -15.95 -18.34
N LEU A 83 10.44 -14.74 -18.45
CA LEU A 83 9.67 -13.58 -18.89
C LEU A 83 9.09 -13.76 -20.30
N GLN A 84 9.88 -14.31 -21.22
CA GLN A 84 9.43 -14.57 -22.59
C GLN A 84 8.28 -15.58 -22.62
N ASP A 85 8.40 -16.67 -21.87
CA ASP A 85 7.37 -17.69 -21.80
C ASP A 85 6.06 -17.19 -21.17
N CYS A 86 6.16 -16.36 -20.14
CA CYS A 86 4.99 -15.77 -19.49
C CYS A 86 4.30 -14.70 -20.35
N LEU A 87 5.08 -13.88 -21.09
CA LEU A 87 4.55 -12.70 -21.78
C LEU A 87 4.24 -12.93 -23.27
N LYS A 88 4.71 -14.02 -23.89
CA LYS A 88 4.60 -14.24 -25.36
C LYS A 88 3.20 -13.98 -25.92
N ASN A 89 2.16 -14.51 -25.30
CA ASN A 89 0.77 -14.32 -25.77
C ASN A 89 0.28 -12.88 -25.55
N VAL A 90 0.74 -12.21 -24.48
CA VAL A 90 0.34 -10.83 -24.15
C VAL A 90 1.00 -9.84 -25.11
N ILE A 91 2.27 -10.06 -25.43
CA ILE A 91 3.05 -9.24 -26.37
C ILE A 91 2.41 -9.21 -27.77
N GLU A 92 1.70 -10.26 -28.17
CA GLU A 92 1.01 -10.35 -29.47
C GLU A 92 -0.25 -9.49 -29.53
N VAL A 93 -0.92 -9.25 -28.40
CA VAL A 93 -2.26 -8.62 -28.36
C VAL A 93 -2.27 -7.23 -27.71
N ASP A 94 -1.26 -6.91 -26.89
CA ASP A 94 -1.16 -5.64 -26.17
C ASP A 94 -0.02 -4.77 -26.74
N PRO A 95 -0.33 -3.67 -27.45
CA PRO A 95 0.69 -2.79 -28.03
C PRO A 95 1.59 -2.10 -27.00
N PHE A 96 1.09 -1.82 -25.79
CA PHE A 96 1.85 -1.19 -24.73
C PHE A 96 2.90 -2.16 -24.18
N ILE A 97 2.49 -3.39 -23.86
CA ILE A 97 3.41 -4.44 -23.41
C ILE A 97 4.41 -4.81 -24.50
N ASN A 98 3.97 -4.90 -25.76
CA ASN A 98 4.85 -5.13 -26.90
C ASN A 98 5.97 -4.07 -26.99
N SER A 99 5.60 -2.80 -26.81
CA SER A 99 6.55 -1.68 -26.83
C SER A 99 7.60 -1.79 -25.71
N LEU A 100 7.17 -2.14 -24.48
CA LEU A 100 8.08 -2.37 -23.35
C LEU A 100 9.02 -3.55 -23.61
N TRP A 101 8.48 -4.65 -24.15
CA TRP A 101 9.27 -5.83 -24.50
C TRP A 101 10.34 -5.54 -25.56
N ASN A 102 9.99 -4.76 -26.59
CA ASN A 102 10.94 -4.35 -27.63
C ASN A 102 12.08 -3.50 -27.06
N ILE A 103 11.80 -2.61 -26.10
CA ILE A 103 12.85 -1.86 -25.40
C ILE A 103 13.75 -2.82 -24.63
N TYR A 104 13.17 -3.75 -23.87
CA TYR A 104 13.91 -4.76 -23.11
C TYR A 104 14.86 -5.59 -24.00
N LEU A 105 14.40 -6.07 -25.17
CA LEU A 105 15.23 -6.82 -26.11
C LEU A 105 16.38 -5.99 -26.66
N LYS A 106 16.11 -4.76 -27.13
CA LYS A 106 17.15 -3.87 -27.68
C LYS A 106 18.26 -3.57 -26.66
N VAL A 107 17.88 -3.32 -25.41
CA VAL A 107 18.84 -3.06 -24.32
C VAL A 107 19.69 -4.31 -24.04
N ARG A 108 19.10 -5.50 -24.09
CA ARG A 108 19.80 -6.77 -23.91
C ARG A 108 20.76 -7.07 -25.06
N GLU A 109 20.35 -6.88 -26.31
CA GLU A 109 21.16 -7.08 -27.52
C GLU A 109 22.38 -6.15 -27.56
N ALA A 110 22.21 -4.89 -27.14
CA ALA A 110 23.30 -3.92 -27.04
C ALA A 110 24.30 -4.23 -25.90
N GLY A 111 23.96 -5.19 -25.03
CA GLY A 111 24.69 -5.51 -23.80
C GLY A 111 24.39 -4.52 -22.67
N ILE A 112 24.04 -5.05 -21.49
CA ILE A 112 23.68 -4.26 -20.31
C ILE A 112 24.86 -3.38 -19.87
N LYS A 113 24.71 -2.06 -19.98
CA LYS A 113 25.75 -1.08 -19.60
C LYS A 113 25.71 -0.68 -18.13
N GLN A 114 24.53 -0.75 -17.49
CA GLN A 114 24.33 -0.48 -16.07
C GLN A 114 23.95 -1.80 -15.38
N PRO A 115 24.89 -2.48 -14.69
CA PRO A 115 24.62 -3.75 -14.03
C PRO A 115 23.89 -3.61 -12.69
N LEU A 116 23.89 -2.42 -12.07
CA LEU A 116 23.23 -2.19 -10.79
C LEU A 116 21.74 -1.91 -11.00
N MET A 117 20.90 -2.58 -10.22
CA MET A 117 19.45 -2.41 -10.23
C MET A 117 18.97 -2.08 -8.82
N LEU A 118 18.17 -1.02 -8.68
CA LEU A 118 17.50 -0.66 -7.44
C LEU A 118 15.99 -0.85 -7.62
N GLY A 119 15.41 -1.77 -6.85
CA GLY A 119 13.97 -1.96 -6.77
C GLY A 119 13.39 -1.26 -5.55
N VAL A 120 12.42 -0.37 -5.76
CA VAL A 120 11.58 0.19 -4.69
C VAL A 120 10.20 -0.41 -4.87
N PHE A 121 9.91 -1.42 -4.06
CA PHE A 121 8.74 -2.27 -4.23
C PHE A 121 7.70 -2.03 -3.13
N ARG A 122 6.42 -2.21 -3.47
CA ARG A 122 5.32 -2.27 -2.52
C ARG A 122 4.54 -3.57 -2.73
N ASN A 123 4.33 -4.32 -1.65
CA ASN A 123 3.57 -5.56 -1.68
C ASN A 123 2.28 -5.35 -0.90
N ASP A 124 1.16 -5.43 -1.59
CA ASP A 124 -0.15 -5.06 -1.08
C ASP A 124 -0.93 -6.32 -0.70
N PHE A 125 -1.55 -6.28 0.48
CA PHE A 125 -2.23 -7.43 1.08
C PHE A 125 -3.62 -7.05 1.59
N MET A 126 -4.51 -8.04 1.65
CA MET A 126 -5.79 -7.97 2.33
C MET A 126 -5.93 -9.13 3.31
N MET A 127 -6.73 -8.92 4.36
CA MET A 127 -7.09 -9.97 5.31
C MET A 127 -8.33 -10.69 4.81
N ASN A 128 -8.26 -12.02 4.71
CA ASN A 128 -9.38 -12.89 4.38
C ASN A 128 -9.76 -13.75 5.60
N PHE A 129 -11.02 -14.15 5.70
CA PHE A 129 -11.44 -15.12 6.72
C PHE A 129 -11.07 -16.54 6.27
N LYS A 130 -10.48 -17.33 7.18
CA LYS A 130 -9.96 -18.67 6.88
C LYS A 130 -11.03 -19.72 6.51
N ASP A 131 -12.33 -19.44 6.69
CA ASP A 131 -13.45 -20.30 6.29
C ASP A 131 -14.78 -19.50 6.33
N ASN A 132 -15.89 -20.07 5.83
CA ASN A 132 -17.27 -19.58 5.99
C ASN A 132 -17.78 -19.52 7.45
N THR A 133 -16.90 -19.60 8.44
CA THR A 133 -17.19 -19.37 9.87
C THR A 133 -17.41 -17.88 10.19
N GLY A 134 -17.91 -17.14 9.20
CA GLY A 134 -18.31 -15.76 9.33
C GLY A 134 -19.49 -15.65 10.29
N LYS A 135 -19.22 -14.94 11.39
CA LYS A 135 -20.18 -14.15 12.17
C LYS A 135 -21.17 -14.97 13.03
N SER A 136 -20.74 -15.41 14.20
CA SER A 136 -21.69 -15.57 15.31
C SER A 136 -21.88 -14.26 16.08
N ASP A 137 -20.80 -13.50 16.36
CA ASP A 137 -20.87 -12.46 17.42
C ASP A 137 -20.28 -11.09 17.05
N GLY A 138 -19.96 -10.82 15.77
CA GLY A 138 -19.40 -9.54 15.33
C GLY A 138 -17.94 -9.27 15.75
N ILE A 139 -17.34 -10.13 16.58
CA ILE A 139 -15.96 -10.03 17.04
C ILE A 139 -15.05 -10.78 16.06
N VAL A 140 -14.12 -10.05 15.43
CA VAL A 140 -13.09 -10.63 14.54
C VAL A 140 -11.90 -11.07 15.38
N ARG A 141 -11.59 -12.37 15.36
CA ARG A 141 -10.43 -12.92 16.08
C ARG A 141 -9.23 -13.06 15.14
N PRO A 142 -7.99 -12.72 15.55
CA PRO A 142 -6.80 -12.83 14.72
C PRO A 142 -6.59 -14.22 14.10
N GLU A 143 -6.95 -15.28 14.81
CA GLU A 143 -6.77 -16.67 14.37
C GLU A 143 -7.63 -17.00 13.15
N GLN A 144 -8.78 -16.32 13.01
CA GLN A 144 -9.73 -16.48 11.91
C GLN A 144 -9.29 -15.74 10.64
N LEU A 145 -8.29 -14.87 10.74
CA LEU A 145 -7.79 -14.10 9.61
C LEU A 145 -6.56 -14.75 8.99
N GLU A 146 -6.49 -14.72 7.66
CA GLU A 146 -5.31 -15.02 6.86
C GLU A 146 -4.93 -13.83 6.01
N LEU A 147 -3.62 -13.67 5.82
CA LEU A 147 -3.07 -12.65 4.93
C LEU A 147 -3.08 -13.19 3.48
N LYS A 148 -3.71 -12.46 2.56
CA LYS A 148 -3.66 -12.73 1.12
C LYS A 148 -2.95 -11.61 0.39
N GLN A 149 -2.00 -11.98 -0.45
CA GLN A 149 -1.30 -11.05 -1.32
C GLN A 149 -2.21 -10.69 -2.51
N ILE A 150 -2.34 -9.40 -2.79
CA ILE A 150 -3.23 -8.86 -3.82
C ILE A 150 -2.43 -8.36 -5.01
N GLU A 151 -1.38 -7.58 -4.75
CA GLU A 151 -0.61 -6.95 -5.81
C GLU A 151 0.85 -6.75 -5.39
N PHE A 152 1.77 -6.90 -6.34
CA PHE A 152 3.17 -6.53 -6.16
C PHE A 152 3.53 -5.40 -7.13
N ASN A 153 3.67 -4.19 -6.59
CA ASN A 153 3.97 -2.98 -7.32
C ASN A 153 5.48 -2.80 -7.45
N SER A 154 5.99 -2.92 -8.69
CA SER A 154 7.42 -2.80 -9.02
C SER A 154 7.82 -1.49 -9.69
N ILE A 155 6.84 -0.66 -10.06
CA ILE A 155 7.03 0.65 -10.69
C ILE A 155 6.21 1.71 -9.95
N ALA A 156 6.80 2.88 -9.76
CA ALA A 156 6.14 4.05 -9.17
C ALA A 156 5.37 3.75 -7.86
N ALA A 157 5.95 2.93 -6.99
CA ALA A 157 5.41 2.61 -5.67
C ALA A 157 5.25 3.89 -4.83
N SER A 158 4.00 4.38 -4.76
CA SER A 158 3.65 5.68 -4.21
C SER A 158 3.35 5.64 -2.71
N PHE A 159 3.13 6.83 -2.12
CA PHE A 159 2.71 7.06 -0.73
C PHE A 159 3.72 6.76 0.38
N GLY A 160 4.94 6.32 0.07
CA GLY A 160 5.98 6.10 1.09
C GLY A 160 6.29 7.34 1.95
N GLY A 161 6.26 8.55 1.36
CA GLY A 161 6.46 9.79 2.10
C GLY A 161 5.25 10.20 2.95
N LEU A 162 4.04 10.08 2.40
CA LEU A 162 2.80 10.48 3.08
C LEU A 162 2.47 9.53 4.25
N SER A 163 2.70 8.23 4.09
CA SER A 163 2.37 7.21 5.11
C SER A 163 3.07 7.46 6.44
N GLN A 164 4.31 7.94 6.43
CA GLN A 164 5.05 8.30 7.65
C GLN A 164 4.36 9.42 8.44
N GLN A 165 3.78 10.41 7.74
CA GLN A 165 3.08 11.52 8.39
C GLN A 165 1.71 11.07 8.92
N ILE A 166 1.01 10.19 8.20
CA ILE A 166 -0.27 9.62 8.65
C ILE A 166 -0.12 8.93 10.01
N CYS A 167 0.95 8.15 10.22
CA CYS A 167 1.21 7.53 11.52
C CYS A 167 1.37 8.55 12.66
N LYS A 168 1.93 9.73 12.39
CA LYS A 168 2.07 10.80 13.39
C LYS A 168 0.74 11.52 13.62
N LEU A 169 -0.03 11.77 12.55
CA LEU A 169 -1.38 12.33 12.64
C LEU A 169 -2.26 11.46 13.55
N HIS A 170 -2.28 10.14 13.31
CA HIS A 170 -3.06 9.19 14.12
C HIS A 170 -2.65 9.18 15.60
N ARG A 171 -1.36 9.36 15.91
CA ARG A 171 -0.93 9.52 17.31
C ARG A 171 -1.55 10.77 17.95
N SER A 172 -1.58 11.90 17.22
CA SER A 172 -2.21 13.12 17.74
C SER A 172 -3.73 12.97 17.91
N ALA A 173 -4.40 12.35 16.92
CA ALA A 173 -5.85 12.15 16.94
C ALA A 173 -6.29 11.21 18.06
N VAL A 174 -5.51 10.17 18.37
CA VAL A 174 -5.77 9.25 19.49
C VAL A 174 -5.47 9.91 20.84
N CYS A 175 -4.48 10.80 20.94
CA CYS A 175 -4.19 11.51 22.19
C CYS A 175 -5.30 12.51 22.60
N VAL A 176 -6.18 12.91 21.69
CA VAL A 176 -7.30 13.83 21.96
C VAL A 176 -8.64 13.10 22.13
N LEU A 177 -8.66 11.77 22.04
CA LEU A 177 -9.78 10.94 22.50
C LEU A 177 -9.82 10.93 24.03
#